data_AF-A0A7G9YXE1-F1
#
_entry.id   AF-A0A7G9YXE1-F1
#
_cell.length_a   1.000
_cell.length_b   1.000
_cell.length_c   1.000
_cell.angle_alpha   90.00
_cell.angle_beta   90.00
_cell.angle_gamma   90.00
#
_symmetry.space_group_name_H-M   'P 1'
#
loop_
_entity.id
_entity.type
_entity.pdbx_description
1 polymer ?
#
loop_
_entity_poly.entity_id
_entity_poly.type
_entity_poly.pdbx_seq_one_letter_code
_entity_poly.pdbx_strand_id
1 'polypeptide(L)'
;MTEFADNTGLKIRLVYYPPYHSKYNPIERCRGVLELHWNGTLLSSIGKAIEWAGTMTWKGVRPVVHLLDKVYQKGMKLTKEAMKVYEEGIKRLENLPWWDVTIVPTFG
;
A
#
# COMPACT_ATOMS: atom_id res chain seq x y z
N MET A 1 -4.28 -0.25 -10.39
CA MET A 1 -3.23 0.78 -10.58
C MET A 1 -3.10 1.16 -12.04
N THR A 2 -3.00 0.19 -12.96
CA THR A 2 -3.19 0.42 -14.40
C THR A 2 -4.48 1.17 -14.69
N GLU A 3 -5.62 0.67 -14.23
CA GLU A 3 -6.92 1.34 -14.36
C GLU A 3 -6.95 2.76 -13.76
N PHE A 4 -6.23 2.99 -12.65
CA PHE A 4 -6.13 4.32 -12.05
C PHE A 4 -5.28 5.26 -12.93
N ALA A 5 -4.18 4.77 -13.51
CA ALA A 5 -3.38 5.51 -14.48
C ALA A 5 -4.23 5.89 -15.69
N ASP A 6 -4.98 4.93 -16.25
CA ASP A 6 -5.88 5.15 -17.40
C ASP A 6 -6.95 6.20 -17.08
N ASN A 7 -7.69 6.01 -15.98
CA ASN A 7 -8.77 6.93 -15.58
C ASN A 7 -8.29 8.35 -15.26
N THR A 8 -7.03 8.53 -14.89
CA THR A 8 -6.47 9.84 -14.52
C THR A 8 -5.57 10.44 -15.60
N GLY A 9 -5.21 9.68 -16.63
CA GLY A 9 -4.17 10.04 -17.61
C GLY A 9 -2.77 10.19 -17.00
N LEU A 10 -2.55 9.77 -15.75
CA LEU A 10 -1.28 9.96 -15.06
C LEU A 10 -0.31 8.82 -15.36
N LYS A 11 0.93 9.18 -15.70
CA LYS A 11 2.05 8.26 -15.70
C LYS A 11 2.51 8.00 -14.26
N ILE A 12 2.52 6.75 -13.84
CA ILE A 12 2.82 6.35 -12.45
C ILE A 12 4.12 5.56 -12.42
N ARG A 13 5.10 6.01 -11.65
CA ARG A 13 6.32 5.25 -11.36
C ARG A 13 6.26 4.67 -9.96
N LEU A 14 6.29 3.35 -9.88
CA LEU A 14 6.30 2.57 -8.65
C LEU A 14 7.71 2.05 -8.41
N VAL A 15 8.34 2.54 -7.35
CA VAL A 15 9.66 2.06 -6.91
C VAL A 15 9.49 1.36 -5.58
N TYR A 16 9.75 0.05 -5.56
CA TYR A 16 9.67 -0.80 -4.39
C TYR A 16 11.04 -1.01 -3.78
N TYR A 17 11.07 -1.09 -2.45
CA TYR A 17 12.24 -1.57 -1.74
C TYR A 17 12.46 -3.06 -2.03
N PRO A 18 13.68 -3.49 -2.38
CA PRO A 18 14.02 -4.92 -2.47
C PRO A 18 13.81 -5.66 -1.14
N PRO A 19 13.87 -7.00 -1.12
CA PRO A 19 13.74 -7.78 0.09
C PRO A 19 14.76 -7.32 1.13
N TYR A 20 14.42 -7.44 2.41
CA TYR A 20 15.25 -7.03 3.55
C TYR A 20 15.50 -5.51 3.70
N HIS A 21 14.78 -4.66 2.95
CA HIS A 21 14.90 -3.21 3.03
C HIS A 21 13.69 -2.52 3.68
N SER A 22 12.74 -3.26 4.25
CA SER A 22 11.54 -2.69 4.89
C SER A 22 11.86 -1.68 5.99
N LYS A 23 12.97 -1.86 6.72
CA LYS A 23 13.44 -0.92 7.77
C LYS A 23 13.64 0.53 7.27
N TYR A 24 13.83 0.72 5.97
CA TYR A 24 14.00 2.05 5.37
C TYR A 24 12.66 2.67 4.95
N ASN A 25 11.57 1.90 4.90
CA ASN A 25 10.26 2.41 4.57
C ASN A 25 9.79 3.35 5.70
N PRO A 26 9.48 4.63 5.40
CA PRO A 26 9.03 5.59 6.40
C PRO A 26 7.82 5.13 7.21
N ILE A 27 6.97 4.26 6.65
CA ILE A 27 5.78 3.73 7.35
C ILE A 27 6.13 2.93 8.60
N GLU A 28 7.28 2.25 8.64
CA GLU A 28 7.72 1.47 9.81
C GLU A 28 7.91 2.36 11.04
N ARG A 29 8.30 3.63 10.86
CA ARG A 29 8.42 4.59 11.98
C ARG A 29 7.06 4.99 12.55
N CYS A 30 6.09 5.26 11.68
CA CYS A 30 4.71 5.55 12.10
C CYS A 30 4.12 4.35 12.86
N ARG A 31 4.37 3.14 12.35
CA ARG A 31 3.96 1.89 12.99
C ARG A 31 4.60 1.72 14.38
N GLY A 32 5.90 1.99 14.53
CA GLY A 32 6.55 1.94 15.83
C GLY A 32 5.95 2.90 16.86
N VAL A 33 5.54 4.10 16.44
CA VAL A 33 4.80 5.04 17.31
C VAL A 33 3.43 4.50 17.69
N LEU A 34 2.71 3.88 16.75
CA LEU A 34 1.43 3.25 17.04
C LEU A 34 1.57 2.10 18.05
N GLU A 35 2.58 1.25 17.88
CA GLU A 35 2.88 0.14 18.79
C GLU A 35 3.21 0.65 20.21
N LEU A 36 3.99 1.72 20.32
CA LEU A 36 4.27 2.36 21.60
C LEU A 36 3.02 2.99 22.23
N HIS A 37 2.18 3.65 21.43
CA HIS A 37 0.95 4.32 21.88
C HIS A 37 -0.07 3.34 22.47
N TRP A 38 -0.08 2.11 21.98
CA TRP A 38 -1.01 1.07 22.45
C TRP A 38 -0.42 0.22 23.57
N ASN A 39 0.87 0.39 23.87
CA ASN A 39 1.54 -0.37 24.91
C ASN A 39 0.84 -0.19 26.27
N GLY A 40 0.52 -1.31 26.93
CA GLY A 40 -0.21 -1.32 28.20
C GLY A 40 -1.73 -1.08 28.09
N THR A 41 -2.27 -0.85 26.88
CA THR A 41 -3.71 -0.64 26.68
C THR A 41 -4.40 -1.95 26.27
N LEU A 42 -5.46 -2.32 27.00
CA LEU A 42 -6.30 -3.46 26.61
C LEU A 42 -7.24 -3.09 25.46
N LEU A 43 -6.92 -3.54 24.25
CA LEU A 43 -7.75 -3.39 23.05
C LEU A 43 -8.81 -4.50 22.96
N SER A 44 -9.83 -4.40 23.81
CA SER A 44 -10.85 -5.46 23.99
C SER A 44 -11.89 -5.57 22.88
N SER A 45 -11.94 -4.62 21.94
CA SER A 45 -12.88 -4.63 20.82
C SER A 45 -12.32 -3.87 19.62
N ILE A 46 -12.90 -4.12 18.44
CA ILE A 46 -12.58 -3.38 17.21
C ILE A 46 -12.82 -1.89 17.39
N GLY A 47 -13.97 -1.50 17.97
CA GLY A 47 -14.30 -0.10 18.24
C GLY A 47 -13.25 0.56 19.13
N LYS A 48 -12.85 -0.10 20.22
CA LYS A 48 -11.82 0.41 21.12
C LYS A 48 -10.47 0.55 20.43
N ALA A 49 -10.10 -0.40 19.56
CA ALA A 49 -8.88 -0.31 18.78
C ALA A 49 -8.89 0.89 17.81
N ILE A 50 -10.01 1.14 17.11
CA ILE A 50 -10.16 2.25 16.17
C ILE A 50 -10.11 3.60 16.90
N GLU A 51 -10.89 3.75 17.98
CA GLU A 51 -10.90 4.98 18.77
C GLU A 51 -9.51 5.26 19.35
N TRP A 52 -8.85 4.23 19.91
CA TRP A 52 -7.52 4.36 20.47
C TRP A 52 -6.47 4.71 19.40
N ALA A 53 -6.52 4.07 18.24
CA ALA A 53 -5.72 4.43 17.07
C ALA A 53 -5.90 5.91 16.69
N GLY A 54 -7.14 6.40 16.70
CA GLY A 54 -7.47 7.79 16.36
C GLY A 54 -6.86 8.83 17.31
N THR A 55 -6.50 8.43 18.53
CA THR A 55 -5.88 9.32 19.52
C THR A 55 -4.36 9.46 19.37
N MET A 56 -3.71 8.59 18.60
CA MET A 56 -2.26 8.71 18.40
C MET A 56 -1.92 9.97 17.61
N THR A 57 -0.67 10.40 17.68
CA THR A 57 -0.16 11.51 16.88
C THR A 57 1.14 11.11 16.20
N TRP A 58 1.23 11.32 14.88
CA TRP A 58 2.43 11.10 14.09
C TRP A 58 2.87 12.42 13.45
N LYS A 59 4.07 12.90 13.78
CA LYS A 59 4.59 14.21 13.33
C LYS A 59 3.61 15.38 13.56
N GLY A 60 2.92 15.39 14.70
CA GLY A 60 1.94 16.41 15.05
C GLY A 60 0.57 16.25 14.38
N VAL A 61 0.36 15.22 13.57
CA VAL A 61 -0.90 14.96 12.86
C VAL A 61 -1.61 13.75 13.45
N ARG A 62 -2.91 13.88 13.71
CA ARG A 62 -3.76 12.75 14.11
C ARG A 62 -4.13 11.91 12.89
N PRO A 63 -4.14 10.58 12.99
CA PRO A 63 -4.50 9.72 11.87
C PRO A 63 -6.00 9.77 11.57
N VAL A 64 -6.33 9.51 10.32
CA VAL A 64 -7.68 9.09 9.92
C VAL A 64 -7.71 7.57 9.92
N VAL A 65 -8.64 6.97 10.65
CA VAL A 65 -8.71 5.53 10.85
C VAL A 65 -10.03 5.01 10.26
N HIS A 66 -9.92 4.03 9.37
CA HIS A 66 -11.06 3.36 8.75
C HIS A 66 -11.02 1.86 9.02
N LEU A 67 -12.16 1.29 9.38
CA LEU A 67 -12.34 -0.15 9.43
C LEU A 67 -12.55 -0.70 8.02
N LEU A 68 -11.74 -1.69 7.64
CA LEU A 68 -11.98 -2.50 6.45
C LEU A 68 -12.60 -3.83 6.90
N ASP A 69 -13.91 -3.94 6.78
CA ASP A 69 -14.72 -5.11 7.17
C ASP A 69 -14.96 -6.10 6.02
N LYS A 70 -14.53 -5.73 4.80
CA LYS A 70 -14.64 -6.57 3.61
C LYS A 70 -13.70 -7.77 3.69
N VAL A 71 -14.24 -8.94 3.33
CA VAL A 71 -13.44 -10.17 3.21
C VAL A 71 -12.51 -10.06 2.00
N TYR A 72 -11.20 -10.07 2.25
CA TYR A 72 -10.20 -10.17 1.19
C TYR A 72 -10.03 -11.63 0.77
N GLN A 73 -10.51 -11.97 -0.43
CA GLN A 73 -10.38 -13.33 -0.97
C GLN A 73 -8.90 -13.67 -1.22
N LYS A 74 -8.43 -14.77 -0.63
CA LYS A 74 -7.06 -15.27 -0.79
C LYS A 74 -7.02 -16.36 -1.87
N GLY A 75 -5.85 -16.55 -2.48
CA GLY A 75 -5.64 -17.59 -3.50
C GLY A 75 -6.04 -17.18 -4.92
N MET A 76 -6.56 -15.95 -5.10
CA MET A 76 -6.83 -15.38 -6.42
C MET A 76 -5.49 -15.12 -7.15
N LYS A 77 -5.29 -15.77 -8.29
CA LYS A 77 -4.17 -15.50 -9.20
C LYS A 77 -4.72 -15.08 -10.55
N LEU A 78 -4.14 -14.04 -11.12
CA LEU A 78 -4.44 -13.66 -12.49
C LEU A 78 -3.90 -14.73 -13.45
N THR A 79 -4.66 -15.09 -14.48
CA THR A 79 -4.17 -15.96 -15.54
C THR A 79 -3.09 -15.25 -16.36
N LYS A 80 -2.24 -16.01 -17.07
CA LYS A 80 -1.20 -15.41 -17.92
C LYS A 80 -1.80 -14.59 -19.04
N GLU A 81 -2.92 -15.04 -19.59
CA GLU A 81 -3.66 -14.38 -20.66
C GLU A 81 -4.22 -13.03 -20.19
N ALA A 82 -4.84 -13.00 -19.00
CA ALA A 82 -5.32 -11.76 -18.42
C ALA A 82 -4.18 -10.80 -18.03
N MET A 83 -3.02 -11.33 -17.61
CA MET A 83 -1.85 -10.50 -17.30
C MET A 83 -1.30 -9.78 -18.52
N LYS A 84 -1.30 -10.41 -19.70
CA LYS A 84 -0.77 -9.81 -20.94
C LYS A 84 -1.39 -8.45 -21.26
N VAL A 85 -2.70 -8.29 -21.02
CA VAL A 85 -3.41 -7.02 -21.23
C VAL A 85 -2.79 -5.89 -20.40
N TYR A 86 -2.43 -6.18 -19.15
CA TYR A 86 -1.81 -5.19 -18.28
C TYR A 86 -0.33 -4.94 -18.63
N GLU A 87 0.38 -5.95 -19.13
CA GLU A 87 1.79 -5.83 -19.50
C GLU A 87 2.05 -4.79 -20.60
N GLU A 88 1.07 -4.51 -21.47
CA GLU A 88 1.18 -3.50 -22.52
C GLU A 88 1.43 -2.08 -21.96
N GLY A 89 0.81 -1.75 -20.82
CA GLY A 89 0.98 -0.46 -20.14
C GLY A 89 2.11 -0.43 -19.12
N ILE A 90 2.75 -1.57 -18.82
CA ILE A 90 3.74 -1.71 -17.75
C ILE A 90 5.16 -1.76 -18.32
N LYS A 91 5.91 -0.68 -18.11
CA LYS A 91 7.34 -0.58 -18.47
C LYS A 91 8.22 -0.85 -17.27
N ARG A 92 9.12 -1.82 -17.39
CA ARG A 92 10.09 -2.18 -16.34
C ARG A 92 11.45 -1.57 -16.64
N LEU A 93 12.13 -1.09 -15.60
CA LEU A 93 13.50 -0.61 -15.75
C LEU A 93 14.44 -1.81 -15.98
N GLU A 94 15.34 -1.71 -16.98
CA GLU A 94 16.18 -2.85 -17.41
C GLU A 94 17.05 -3.44 -16.30
N ASN A 95 17.63 -2.59 -15.45
CA ASN A 95 18.52 -3.03 -14.36
C ASN A 95 17.79 -3.36 -13.05
N LEU A 96 16.53 -2.95 -12.88
CA LEU A 96 15.68 -3.28 -11.71
C LEU A 96 14.24 -3.63 -12.13
N PRO A 97 14.03 -4.67 -12.95
CA PRO A 97 12.73 -4.90 -13.57
C PRO A 97 11.62 -5.29 -12.57
N TRP A 98 11.99 -5.83 -11.41
CA TRP A 98 11.03 -6.21 -10.37
C TRP A 98 10.74 -5.10 -9.36
N TRP A 99 11.58 -4.06 -9.32
CA TRP A 99 11.56 -3.06 -8.25
C TRP A 99 11.25 -1.67 -8.76
N ASP A 100 11.48 -1.39 -10.04
CA ASP A 100 11.17 -0.09 -10.65
C ASP A 100 10.28 -0.31 -11.89
N VAL A 101 9.02 0.07 -11.72
CA VAL A 101 7.97 -0.18 -12.68
C VAL A 101 7.26 1.12 -12.99
N THR A 102 7.20 1.47 -14.26
CA THR A 102 6.45 2.63 -14.77
C THR A 102 5.20 2.15 -15.48
N ILE A 103 4.05 2.55 -14.98
CA ILE A 103 2.75 2.36 -15.61
C ILE A 103 2.46 3.59 -16.45
N VAL A 104 2.25 3.37 -17.75
CA VAL A 104 1.85 4.39 -18.72
C VAL A 104 0.37 4.16 -19.03
N PRO A 105 -0.48 5.20 -18.98
CA PRO A 105 -1.87 5.07 -19.39
C PRO A 105 -1.96 4.62 -20.85
N THR A 106 -2.77 3.60 -21.12
CA THR A 106 -2.95 3.03 -22.47
C THR A 106 -4.21 3.53 -23.15
N PHE A 107 -5.15 4.08 -22.37
CA PHE A 107 -6.33 4.77 -22.87
C PHE A 107 -6.29 6.23 -22.42
N GLY A 108 -6.11 7.11 -23.39
CA GLY A 108 -6.19 8.56 -23.28
C GLY A 108 -6.67 9.15 -24.60
#